data_AF-A0A0N4X9T4-F1
#
_entry.id   AF-A0A0N4X9T4-F1
#
_cell.length_a   1.000
_cell.length_b   1.000
_cell.length_c   1.000
_cell.angle_alpha   90.00
_cell.angle_beta   90.00
_cell.angle_gamma   90.00
#
_symmetry.space_group_name_H-M   'P 1'
#
loop_
_entity.id
_entity.type
_entity.pdbx_description
1 polymer ?
#
loop_
_entity_poly.entity_id
_entity_poly.type
_entity_poly.pdbx_seq_one_letter_code
_entity_poly.pdbx_strand_id
1 'polypeptide(L)'
;MKIVVIIEAKNTIFSAYAPQTGCSEQTTDKYWNLLDEKTAEAPSQEDIVVAGDLNGHVGATKDGYSWHGGFGYGSRNTDGERIL
;
A
#
# COMPACT_ATOMS: atom_id res chain seq x y z
N MET A 1 -12.08 -15.18 -8.59
CA MET A 1 -10.68 -14.95 -9.01
C MET A 1 -9.77 -15.41 -7.88
N LYS A 2 -8.76 -16.24 -8.15
CA LYS A 2 -7.79 -16.71 -7.16
C LYS A 2 -6.44 -16.14 -7.54
N ILE A 3 -5.84 -15.32 -6.68
CA ILE A 3 -4.46 -14.87 -6.83
C ILE A 3 -3.61 -15.80 -5.97
N VAL A 4 -2.58 -16.40 -6.56
CA VAL A 4 -1.59 -17.22 -5.86
C VAL A 4 -0.30 -16.42 -5.84
N VAL A 5 0.18 -16.09 -4.64
CA VAL A 5 1.48 -15.46 -4.44
C VAL A 5 2.48 -16.57 -4.12
N ILE A 6 3.50 -16.72 -4.96
CA ILE A 6 4.62 -17.63 -4.72
C ILE A 6 5.77 -16.79 -4.20
N ILE A 7 6.31 -17.21 -3.06
CA ILE A 7 7.36 -16.47 -2.36
C ILE A 7 8.59 -17.38 -2.29
N GLU A 8 9.70 -16.93 -2.87
CA GLU A 8 10.95 -17.71 -2.98
C GLU A 8 11.98 -17.37 -1.89
N ALA A 9 11.77 -16.29 -1.13
CA ALA A 9 12.66 -15.80 -0.07
C ALA A 9 11.96 -15.70 1.29
N LYS A 10 12.70 -15.36 2.35
CA LYS A 10 12.08 -15.00 3.64
C LYS A 10 11.39 -13.65 3.51
N ASN A 11 10.14 -13.60 3.94
CA ASN A 11 9.28 -12.44 3.76
C ASN A 11 8.52 -12.15 5.05
N THR A 12 8.40 -10.87 5.37
CA THR A 12 7.43 -10.38 6.35
C THR A 12 6.20 -9.86 5.60
N ILE A 13 5.04 -10.46 5.86
CA ILE A 13 3.79 -10.10 5.21
C ILE A 13 2.89 -9.34 6.19
N PHE A 14 2.51 -8.12 5.81
CA PHE A 14 1.52 -7.32 6.52
C PHE A 14 0.18 -7.40 5.79
N SER A 15 -0.87 -7.76 6.53
CA SER A 15 -2.24 -7.57 6.08
C SER A 15 -2.75 -6.26 6.64
N ALA A 16 -3.19 -5.35 5.77
CA ALA A 16 -3.58 -4.00 6.15
C ALA A 16 -4.95 -3.61 5.58
N TYR A 17 -5.69 -2.82 6.35
CA TYR A 17 -6.92 -2.18 5.91
C TYR A 17 -6.87 -0.71 6.33
N ALA A 18 -6.71 0.19 5.36
CA ALA A 18 -6.57 1.61 5.64
C ALA A 18 -7.92 2.26 5.95
N PRO A 19 -7.92 3.41 6.64
CA PRO A 19 -9.13 4.22 6.80
C PRO A 19 -9.77 4.56 5.45
N GLN A 20 -11.10 4.59 5.40
CA GLN A 20 -11.84 4.91 4.17
C GLN A 20 -11.72 6.40 3.84
N THR A 21 -11.86 6.74 2.56
CA THR A 21 -11.95 8.14 2.12
C THR A 21 -13.02 8.90 2.91
N GLY A 22 -12.65 10.01 3.53
CA GLY A 22 -13.52 10.81 4.40
C GLY A 22 -13.26 10.67 5.90
N CYS A 23 -12.36 9.76 6.32
CA CYS A 23 -11.79 9.79 7.66
C CYS A 23 -11.00 11.09 7.90
N SER A 24 -10.80 11.44 9.19
CA SER A 24 -10.00 12.61 9.53
C SER A 24 -8.54 12.42 9.12
N GLU A 25 -7.86 13.51 8.76
CA GLU A 25 -6.43 13.51 8.44
C GLU A 25 -5.62 12.87 9.57
N GLN A 26 -5.91 13.24 10.83
CA GLN A 26 -5.28 12.63 12.01
C GLN A 26 -5.41 11.09 12.06
N THR A 27 -6.57 10.54 11.69
CA THR A 27 -6.78 9.07 11.69
C THR A 27 -5.95 8.43 10.59
N THR A 28 -5.93 9.07 9.42
CA THR A 28 -5.24 8.60 8.23
C THR A 28 -3.72 8.64 8.44
N ASP A 29 -3.19 9.75 8.96
CA ASP A 29 -1.77 9.92 9.29
C ASP A 29 -1.32 8.93 10.36
N LYS A 30 -2.12 8.73 11.41
CA LYS A 30 -1.81 7.74 12.45
C LYS A 30 -1.69 6.33 11.86
N TYR A 31 -2.56 5.98 10.92
CA TYR A 31 -2.49 4.69 10.24
C TYR A 31 -1.22 4.57 9.40
N TRP A 32 -0.93 5.54 8.54
CA TRP A 32 0.24 5.49 7.65
C TRP A 32 1.56 5.50 8.43
N ASN A 33 1.66 6.31 9.49
CA ASN A 33 2.83 6.33 10.36
C ASN A 33 3.04 5.00 11.08
N LEU A 34 1.95 4.35 11.54
CA LEU A 34 2.05 3.04 12.17
C LEU A 34 2.47 1.97 11.17
N LEU A 35 1.94 2.01 9.93
CA LEU A 35 2.33 1.08 8.89
C LEU A 35 3.82 1.23 8.56
N ASP A 36 4.29 2.47 8.39
CA ASP A 36 5.70 2.79 8.16
C ASP A 36 6.59 2.26 9.30
N GLU A 37 6.25 2.57 10.54
CA GLU A 37 6.95 2.08 11.74
C GLU A 37 7.04 0.55 11.75
N LYS A 38 5.94 -0.16 11.48
CA LYS A 38 5.92 -1.62 11.46
C LYS A 38 6.68 -2.23 10.31
N THR A 39 6.67 -1.60 9.14
CA THR A 39 7.51 -2.05 8.03
C THR A 39 9.00 -1.80 8.32
N ALA A 40 9.35 -0.70 8.99
CA ALA A 40 10.73 -0.40 9.38
C ALA A 40 11.29 -1.35 10.46
N GLU A 41 10.42 -1.95 11.29
CA GLU A 41 10.79 -2.99 12.27
C GLU A 41 11.08 -4.36 11.64
N ALA A 42 10.71 -4.58 10.38
CA ALA A 42 10.90 -5.87 9.72
C ALA A 42 12.40 -6.21 9.58
N PRO A 43 12.79 -7.51 9.65
CA PRO A 43 14.19 -7.89 9.53
C PRO A 43 14.79 -7.44 8.19
N SER A 44 15.96 -6.80 8.22
CA SER A 44 16.63 -6.21 7.04
C SER A 44 17.07 -7.21 5.96
N GLN A 45 16.87 -8.51 6.18
CA GLN A 45 17.17 -9.59 5.22
C GLN A 45 15.91 -10.22 4.64
N GLU A 46 14.73 -9.71 5.00
CA GLU A 46 13.44 -10.17 4.51
C GLU A 46 12.82 -9.13 3.58
N ASP A 47 12.15 -9.61 2.55
CA ASP A 47 11.32 -8.76 1.72
C ASP A 47 10.02 -8.44 2.49
N ILE A 48 9.55 -7.21 2.34
CA ILE A 48 8.30 -6.75 2.98
C ILE A 48 7.19 -6.76 1.94
N VAL A 49 6.11 -7.46 2.25
CA VAL A 49 4.90 -7.47 1.42
C VAL A 49 3.75 -6.89 2.23
N VAL A 50 3.24 -5.74 1.82
CA VAL A 50 1.99 -5.18 2.36
C VAL A 50 0.86 -5.52 1.40
N ALA A 51 -0.18 -6.17 1.91
CA ALA A 51 -1.34 -6.56 1.12
C ALA A 51 -2.64 -6.23 1.86
N GLY A 52 -3.70 -6.00 1.10
CA GLY A 52 -5.03 -5.67 1.62
C GLY A 52 -5.60 -4.44 0.92
N ASP A 53 -6.61 -3.84 1.54
CA ASP A 53 -7.28 -2.66 0.99
C ASP A 53 -6.71 -1.39 1.65
N LEU A 54 -5.88 -0.68 0.90
CA LEU A 54 -5.25 0.55 1.38
C LEU A 54 -6.10 1.80 1.14
N ASN A 55 -7.32 1.67 0.59
CA ASN A 55 -8.29 2.75 0.34
C ASN A 55 -7.73 4.00 -0.39
N GLY A 56 -6.56 3.89 -1.02
CA GLY A 56 -5.93 4.93 -1.82
C GLY A 56 -6.19 4.74 -3.31
N HIS A 57 -6.41 5.85 -4.01
CA HIS A 57 -6.57 5.86 -5.46
C HIS A 57 -5.25 6.27 -6.10
N VAL A 58 -4.53 5.34 -6.72
CA VAL A 58 -3.23 5.62 -7.39
C VAL A 58 -3.37 6.36 -8.74
N GLY A 59 -4.62 6.50 -9.22
CA GLY A 59 -4.98 7.17 -10.46
C GLY A 59 -5.03 6.22 -11.66
N ALA A 60 -5.57 6.72 -12.77
CA ALA A 60 -5.73 5.94 -14.00
C ALA A 60 -4.40 5.66 -14.71
N THR A 61 -3.47 6.61 -14.72
CA THR A 61 -2.24 6.55 -15.50
C THR A 61 -1.02 6.24 -14.63
N LYS A 62 -0.02 5.59 -15.23
CA LYS A 62 1.19 5.19 -14.52
C LYS A 62 2.05 6.35 -14.00
N ASP A 63 1.99 7.51 -14.67
CA ASP A 63 2.72 8.74 -14.33
C ASP A 63 4.21 8.57 -13.97
N GLY A 64 4.89 7.61 -14.62
CA GLY A 64 6.31 7.32 -14.39
C GLY A 64 6.60 6.19 -13.41
N TYR A 65 5.61 5.69 -12.68
CA TYR A 65 5.76 4.54 -11.80
C TYR A 65 5.70 3.22 -12.57
N SER A 66 6.69 2.34 -12.37
CA SER A 66 6.77 1.03 -13.05
C SER A 66 5.97 -0.09 -12.37
N TRP A 67 5.51 0.16 -11.14
CA TRP A 67 4.99 -0.88 -10.23
C TRP A 67 3.46 -1.03 -10.30
N HIS A 68 2.75 -0.10 -10.94
CA HIS A 68 1.31 -0.22 -11.17
C HIS A 68 0.98 -0.23 -12.67
N GLY A 69 -0.08 -0.95 -13.03
CA GLY A 69 -0.39 -1.24 -14.43
C GLY A 69 -0.87 -0.03 -15.24
N GLY A 70 -1.22 1.09 -14.62
CA GLY A 70 -1.80 2.23 -15.34
C GLY A 70 -3.15 1.91 -16.00
N PHE A 71 -3.93 1.01 -15.37
CA PHE A 71 -5.28 0.63 -15.77
C PHE A 71 -6.33 1.02 -14.71
N GLY A 72 -5.97 1.95 -13.82
CA GLY A 72 -6.84 2.41 -12.75
C GLY A 72 -8.00 3.26 -13.26
N TYR A 73 -8.93 3.58 -12.36
CA TYR A 73 -10.01 4.52 -12.62
C TYR A 73 -9.95 5.69 -11.64
N GLY A 74 -10.37 6.88 -12.08
CA GLY A 74 -10.37 8.09 -11.27
C GLY A 74 -9.02 8.79 -11.17
N SER A 75 -9.02 9.93 -10.47
CA SER A 75 -7.83 10.73 -10.19
C SER A 75 -7.05 10.17 -9.01
N ARG A 76 -5.73 10.40 -8.99
CA ARG A 76 -4.90 10.11 -7.81
C ARG A 76 -5.35 10.97 -6.63
N ASN A 77 -5.43 10.38 -5.43
CA ASN A 77 -5.66 11.11 -4.18
C ASN A 77 -4.42 11.04 -3.25
N THR A 78 -4.45 11.79 -2.14
CA THR A 78 -3.36 11.84 -1.16
C THR A 78 -2.94 10.47 -0.65
N ASP A 79 -3.89 9.57 -0.38
CA ASP A 79 -3.55 8.21 0.06
C ASP A 79 -2.96 7.36 -1.06
N GLY A 80 -3.37 7.59 -2.31
CA GLY A 80 -2.72 7.01 -3.48
C GLY A 80 -1.29 7.48 -3.69
N GLU A 81 -0.97 8.73 -3.33
CA GLU A 81 0.40 9.23 -3.31
C GLU A 81 1.25 8.55 -2.23
N ARG A 82 0.66 8.19 -1.09
CA ARG A 82 1.36 7.45 -0.01
C ARG A 82 1.68 6.00 -0.37
N ILE A 83 0.93 5.43 -1.32
CA ILE A 83 1.15 4.05 -1.80
C ILE A 83 2.28 3.97 -2.84
N LEU A 84 2.51 5.06 -3.60
CA LEU A 84 3.42 5.10 -4.75
C LEU A 84 4.85 5.48 -4.38
#